data_AF-A0A0E3LAA9-F1
#
_entry.id   AF-A0A0E3LAA9-F1
#
_cell.length_a   1.000
_cell.length_b   1.000
_cell.length_c   1.000
_cell.angle_alpha   90.00
_cell.angle_beta   90.00
_cell.angle_gamma   90.00
#
_symmetry.space_group_name_H-M   'P 1'
#
loop_
_entity.id
_entity.type
_entity.pdbx_description
1 polymer ?
#
loop_
_entity_poly.entity_id
_entity_poly.type
_entity_poly.pdbx_seq_one_letter_code
_entity_poly.pdbx_strand_id
1 'polypeptide(L)' 'MHPVIDYHKCNGALACYEVCPAEVFDINEIDNVKKAAVTNPENCIECEQCVEACPAEAIELVES' A
#
# COMPACT_ATOMS: atom_id res chain seq x y z
N MET A 1 9.06 7.36 7.95
CA MET A 1 8.62 7.22 6.55
C MET A 1 7.33 6.42 6.50
N HIS A 2 6.50 6.57 5.47
CA HIS A 2 5.26 5.79 5.31
C HIS A 2 4.96 5.50 3.83
N PRO A 3 4.20 4.44 3.50
CA PRO A 3 3.83 4.17 2.13
C PRO A 3 2.85 5.21 1.59
N VAL A 4 2.99 5.52 0.30
CA VAL A 4 2.02 6.27 -0.52
C VAL A 4 1.72 5.43 -1.76
N ILE A 5 0.44 5.34 -2.13
CA ILE A 5 -0.02 4.56 -3.28
C ILE A 5 -0.37 5.50 -4.43
N ASP A 6 0.23 5.29 -5.60
CA ASP A 6 -0.24 5.85 -6.87
C ASP A 6 -1.44 5.04 -7.38
N TYR A 7 -2.65 5.58 -7.19
CA TYR A 7 -3.89 4.90 -7.59
C TYR A 7 -4.09 4.81 -9.11
N HIS A 8 -3.36 5.59 -9.90
CA HIS A 8 -3.38 5.46 -11.37
C HIS A 8 -2.62 4.21 -11.83
N LYS A 9 -1.58 3.80 -11.10
CA LYS A 9 -0.85 2.55 -11.34
C LYS A 9 -1.48 1.36 -10.62
N CYS A 10 -2.01 1.57 -9.41
CA CYS A 10 -2.58 0.50 -8.59
C CYS A 10 -3.77 -0.18 -9.28
N ASN A 11 -3.62 -1.47 -9.55
CA ASN A 11 -4.59 -2.32 -10.23
C ASN A 11 -5.46 -3.17 -9.27
N GLY A 12 -5.32 -3.00 -7.95
CA GLY A 12 -6.07 -3.77 -6.97
C GLY A 12 -5.55 -5.19 -6.73
N ALA A 13 -4.25 -5.45 -6.93
CA ALA A 13 -3.65 -6.76 -6.64
C ALA A 13 -3.66 -7.16 -5.16
N LEU A 14 -3.77 -6.18 -4.25
CA LEU A 14 -3.81 -6.35 -2.79
C LEU A 14 -2.58 -7.04 -2.15
N ALA A 15 -1.51 -7.32 -2.91
CA ALA A 15 -0.27 -7.90 -2.39
C ALA A 15 0.32 -7.10 -1.20
N CYS A 16 0.27 -5.77 -1.25
CA CYS A 16 0.73 -4.90 -0.16
C CYS A 16 -0.06 -5.08 1.14
N TYR A 17 -1.36 -5.38 1.04
CA TYR A 17 -2.20 -5.68 2.20
C TYR A 17 -1.82 -7.04 2.81
N GLU A 18 -1.59 -8.05 1.98
CA GLU A 18 -1.25 -9.41 2.44
C GLU A 18 0.14 -9.50 3.09
N VAL A 19 1.13 -8.76 2.58
CA VAL A 19 2.51 -8.84 3.08
C VAL A 19 2.78 -7.90 4.25
N CYS A 20 1.90 -6.95 4.56
CA CYS A 20 2.17 -5.93 5.57
C CYS A 20 2.04 -6.52 6.99
N PRO A 21 3.14 -6.68 7.75
CA PRO A 21 3.07 -7.23 9.10
C PRO A 21 2.57 -6.21 10.14
N ALA A 22 2.46 -4.95 9.74
CA ALA A 22 2.14 -3.83 10.61
C ALA A 22 0.72 -3.26 10.38
N GLU A 23 -0.09 -3.93 9.56
CA GLU A 23 -1.51 -3.58 9.37
C GLU A 23 -1.71 -2.10 8.95
N VAL A 24 -0.81 -1.61 8.08
CA VAL A 24 -0.83 -0.22 7.56
C VAL A 24 -1.99 0.03 6.59
N PHE A 25 -2.44 -1.04 5.92
CA PHE A 25 -3.41 -0.95 4.83
C PHE A 25 -4.77 -1.53 5.23
N ASP A 26 -5.84 -0.87 4.79
CA ASP A 26 -7.19 -1.44 4.66
C ASP A 26 -7.58 -1.58 3.19
N ILE A 27 -8.76 -2.16 2.92
CA ILE A 27 -9.30 -2.31 1.55
C ILE A 27 -10.49 -1.37 1.37
N ASN A 28 -10.38 -0.47 0.39
CA ASN A 28 -11.44 0.46 -0.01
C ASN A 28 -11.82 0.26 -1.48
N GLU A 29 -13.01 0.75 -1.87
CA GLU A 29 -13.41 0.81 -3.27
C GLU A 29 -12.96 2.15 -3.87
N ILE A 30 -12.08 2.08 -4.88
CA ILE A 30 -11.52 3.22 -5.60
C ILE A 30 -11.67 2.93 -7.09
N ASP A 31 -12.36 3.82 -7.82
CA ASP A 31 -12.72 3.63 -9.23
C ASP A 31 -13.50 2.34 -9.53
N ASN A 32 -14.40 1.93 -8.62
CA ASN A 32 -15.15 0.66 -8.67
C ASN A 32 -14.26 -0.60 -8.61
N VAL A 33 -13.03 -0.46 -8.13
CA VAL A 33 -12.09 -1.58 -7.90
C VAL A 33 -11.70 -1.60 -6.43
N LYS A 34 -11.63 -2.78 -5.82
CA LYS A 34 -11.07 -2.93 -4.47
C LYS A 34 -9.56 -2.69 -4.53
N LYS A 35 -9.09 -1.64 -3.85
CA LYS A 35 -7.68 -1.29 -3.76
C LYS A 35 -7.27 -1.15 -2.30
N ALA A 36 -6.01 -1.44 -2.00
CA ALA A 36 -5.45 -1.15 -0.69
C ALA A 36 -5.41 0.38 -0.49
N ALA A 37 -5.69 0.83 0.73
CA ALA A 37 -5.58 2.22 1.15
C ALA A 37 -4.74 2.30 2.42
N VAL A 38 -3.83 3.27 2.48
CA VAL A 38 -2.99 3.51 3.67
C VAL A 38 -3.86 4.18 4.73
N THR A 39 -4.27 3.42 5.76
CA THR A 39 -5.15 3.89 6.83
C THR A 39 -4.43 4.10 8.16
N ASN A 40 -3.36 3.33 8.41
CA ASN A 40 -2.54 3.45 9.62
C ASN A 40 -1.06 3.73 9.26
N PRO A 41 -0.73 4.87 8.62
CA PRO A 41 0.64 5.17 8.19
C PRO A 41 1.64 5.20 9.35
N GLU A 42 1.21 5.54 10.56
CA GLU A 42 2.02 5.55 11.78
C GLU A 42 2.47 4.17 12.24
N ASN A 43 1.80 3.10 11.80
CA ASN A 43 2.22 1.74 12.10
C ASN A 43 3.38 1.27 11.20
N CYS A 44 3.73 2.02 10.15
CA CYS A 44 4.76 1.61 9.22
C CYS A 44 6.11 1.40 9.94
N ILE A 45 6.66 0.19 9.80
CA ILE A 45 7.96 -0.20 10.36
C ILE A 45 9.10 -0.14 9.33
N GLU A 46 8.88 0.51 8.19
CA GLU A 46 9.90 0.74 7.15
C GLU A 46 10.56 -0.54 6.61
N CYS A 47 9.79 -1.63 6.52
CA CYS A 47 10.29 -2.94 6.07
C CYS A 47 10.29 -3.15 4.54
N GLU A 48 9.78 -2.19 3.77
CA GLU A 48 9.74 -2.17 2.29
C GLU A 48 8.98 -3.32 1.59
N GLN A 49 8.44 -4.30 2.32
CA GLN A 49 7.74 -5.46 1.72
C GLN A 49 6.58 -5.07 0.80
N CYS A 50 5.84 -4.01 1.14
CA CYS A 50 4.74 -3.53 0.30
C CYS A 50 5.22 -2.96 -1.05
N VAL A 51 6.42 -2.36 -1.09
CA VAL A 51 7.04 -1.84 -2.31
C VAL A 51 7.48 -3.01 -3.19
N GLU A 52 8.21 -3.98 -2.63
CA GLU A 52 8.69 -5.16 -3.37
C GLU A 52 7.55 -6.06 -3.88
N ALA A 53 6.49 -6.21 -3.08
CA ALA A 53 5.37 -7.08 -3.44
C ALA A 53 4.41 -6.45 -4.46
N CYS A 54 4.48 -5.14 -4.73
CA CYS A 54 3.55 -4.47 -5.62
C CYS A 54 3.88 -4.76 -7.09
N PRO A 55 3.08 -5.57 -7.81
CA PRO A 55 3.39 -5.92 -9.21
C PRO A 55 3.21 -4.75 -10.18
N ALA A 56 2.55 -3.67 -9.73
CA ALA A 56 2.31 -2.47 -10.53
C ALA A 56 3.32 -1.35 -10.24
N GLU A 57 4.29 -1.58 -9.34
CA GLU A 57 5.27 -0.58 -8.91
C GLU A 57 4.58 0.75 -8.51
N ALA A 58 3.48 0.62 -7.76
CA ALA A 58 2.57 1.70 -7.43
C ALA A 58 2.78 2.26 -6.02
N ILE A 59 3.81 1.83 -5.29
CA ILE A 59 4.01 2.17 -3.89
C ILE A 59 5.42 2.71 -3.68
N GLU A 60 5.54 3.83 -2.97
CA GLU A 60 6.80 4.44 -2.53
C GLU A 60 6.74 4.73 -1.03
N LEU A 61 7.87 4.66 -0.33
CA LEU A 61 7.99 5.16 1.04
C LEU A 61 8.44 6.62 1.01
N VAL A 62 7.68 7.51 1.66
CA VAL A 62 7.99 8.94 1.73
C VAL A 62 8.34 9.36 3.16
N GLU A 63 9.24 10.33 3.29
CA GLU A 63 9.50 11.01 4.56
C GLU A 63 8.34 11.94 4.93
N SER A 64 8.04 12.01 6.23
CA SER A 64 6.99 12.85 6.82
C SER A 64 7.41 14.30 6.98
#